data_AF-A0A7C3L094-F1
#
_entry.id   AF-A0A7C3L094-F1
#
_cell.length_a   1.000
_cell.length_b   1.000
_cell.length_c   1.000
_cell.angle_alpha   90.00
_cell.angle_beta   90.00
_cell.angle_gamma   90.00
#
_symmetry.space_group_name_H-M   'P 1'
#
loop_
_entity.id
_entity.type
_entity.pdbx_description
1 polymer ?
#
loop_
_entity_poly.entity_id
_entity_poly.type
_entity_poly.pdbx_seq_one_letter_code
_entity_poly.pdbx_strand_id
1 'polypeptide(L)'
;MPRRDVLPCSSGWRSRLRNGPKRERRWGPTTSARCARGEVPTRACCAGWRGPPDNADDRNNCTAPSVLARRTPQRRRWALDRRSVSLQRKVILMLAGTLLILMGAVYSFAAIIGTRGFLAIEEKASARATQAALGVIDSELEALGTKLSDWAAWDDSYRFMIDENEAFIASNLQRESVEGLGLRAIVFLRPTGQIVHSAVVDPQRNELGRADGVLESMCRSLAALGSFERFEQGRAGLFLLPHSPVLVAASPILPSDREGEARGILFFVKDVSPELVGKWASRSRLDLDLWRLDTGGIPEDVIAQMERIEGDGKVAVHAIDDDRTCGYTIVRDLLGRPAIALRTTMQRY
;
A
#
# COMPACT_ATOMS: atom_id res chain seq x y z
N MET A 1 -24.27 55.26 -4.04
CA MET A 1 -24.75 54.62 -5.29
C MET A 1 -23.88 55.11 -6.44
N PRO A 2 -23.60 54.30 -7.49
CA PRO A 2 -23.97 52.90 -7.73
C PRO A 2 -22.74 51.96 -7.64
N ARG A 3 -22.82 50.74 -7.10
CA ARG A 3 -23.40 49.50 -7.65
C ARG A 3 -22.84 49.10 -9.03
N ARG A 4 -22.04 48.03 -9.06
CA ARG A 4 -22.26 46.88 -9.96
C ARG A 4 -21.59 45.62 -9.40
N ASP A 5 -22.45 44.64 -9.18
CA ASP A 5 -22.18 43.24 -8.85
C ASP A 5 -21.44 42.52 -9.99
N VAL A 6 -20.54 41.58 -9.68
CA VAL A 6 -20.53 40.20 -10.23
C VAL A 6 -19.80 39.27 -9.23
N LEU A 7 -20.44 38.15 -8.91
CA LEU A 7 -20.06 37.06 -8.01
C LEU A 7 -18.97 36.10 -8.60
N PRO A 8 -18.45 35.13 -7.80
CA PRO A 8 -17.18 34.45 -8.02
C PRO A 8 -17.30 33.12 -8.78
N CYS A 9 -16.20 32.68 -9.40
CA CYS A 9 -16.09 31.35 -9.99
C CYS A 9 -15.43 30.40 -8.99
N SER A 10 -16.26 29.58 -8.33
CA SER A 10 -15.86 28.43 -7.52
C SER A 10 -15.98 27.15 -8.37
N SER A 11 -14.89 26.44 -8.62
CA SER A 11 -14.92 25.07 -9.17
C SER A 11 -14.77 24.07 -8.02
N GLY A 12 -15.91 23.54 -7.58
CA GLY A 12 -15.99 22.47 -6.60
C GLY A 12 -15.69 21.11 -7.21
N TRP A 13 -14.73 20.39 -6.63
CA TRP A 13 -14.71 18.93 -6.66
C TRP A 13 -15.61 18.43 -5.52
N ARG A 14 -16.75 17.82 -5.84
CA ARG A 14 -17.51 17.00 -4.87
C ARG A 14 -17.77 15.62 -5.44
N SER A 15 -17.20 14.65 -4.73
CA SER A 15 -17.42 13.23 -4.84
C SER A 15 -18.85 12.84 -4.46
N ARG A 16 -19.29 11.74 -5.07
CA ARG A 16 -20.58 11.11 -4.92
C ARG A 16 -20.47 10.05 -3.82
N LEU A 17 -21.23 10.15 -2.72
CA LEU A 17 -21.51 8.99 -1.85
C LEU A 17 -22.92 9.07 -1.24
N ARG A 18 -23.72 8.06 -1.56
CA ARG A 18 -24.96 7.65 -0.87
C ARG A 18 -24.59 6.97 0.45
N ASN A 19 -25.43 7.11 1.48
CA ASN A 19 -25.91 5.99 2.32
C ASN A 19 -26.99 6.38 3.37
N GLY A 20 -28.17 5.73 3.27
CA GLY A 20 -29.09 5.23 4.32
C GLY A 20 -29.76 6.20 5.33
N PRO A 21 -30.71 5.76 6.20
CA PRO A 21 -31.17 4.36 6.46
C PRO A 21 -32.69 4.17 6.85
N LYS A 22 -33.02 2.92 7.25
CA LYS A 22 -34.11 2.41 8.15
C LYS A 22 -35.49 2.01 7.56
N ARG A 23 -35.84 0.70 7.60
CA ARG A 23 -36.75 -0.05 8.54
C ARG A 23 -38.23 0.04 8.08
N GLU A 24 -39.14 -0.94 8.15
CA GLU A 24 -39.31 -2.22 8.87
C GLU A 24 -40.47 -3.04 8.19
N ARG A 25 -40.45 -4.38 8.32
CA ARG A 25 -41.55 -5.41 8.55
C ARG A 25 -42.94 -5.18 7.88
N ARG A 26 -43.78 -6.14 7.45
CA ARG A 26 -44.13 -7.55 7.76
C ARG A 26 -45.36 -7.86 6.84
N TRP A 27 -45.50 -8.96 6.10
CA TRP A 27 -46.28 -10.19 6.41
C TRP A 27 -46.56 -10.92 5.05
N GLY A 28 -46.46 -12.26 5.01
CA GLY A 28 -46.77 -13.11 3.83
C GLY A 28 -48.27 -13.45 3.72
N PRO A 29 -48.69 -14.66 3.28
CA PRO A 29 -48.04 -15.64 2.40
C PRO A 29 -48.97 -16.12 1.25
N THR A 30 -48.43 -16.76 0.21
CA THR A 30 -49.14 -17.82 -0.52
C THR A 30 -48.16 -18.92 -0.93
N THR A 31 -48.21 -20.01 -0.15
CA THR A 31 -47.98 -21.40 -0.59
C THR A 31 -48.70 -21.66 -1.93
N SER A 32 -48.20 -22.42 -2.89
CA SER A 32 -47.62 -23.77 -2.84
C SER A 32 -46.86 -24.02 -4.16
N ALA A 33 -45.63 -24.55 -4.14
CA ALA A 33 -45.31 -25.97 -4.36
C ALA A 33 -45.90 -26.55 -5.68
N ARG A 34 -45.19 -27.25 -6.55
CA ARG A 34 -43.88 -27.91 -6.48
C ARG A 34 -43.52 -28.36 -7.91
N CYS A 35 -42.21 -28.43 -8.19
CA CYS A 35 -41.45 -29.32 -9.09
C CYS A 35 -42.17 -30.04 -10.26
N ALA A 36 -41.59 -30.17 -11.46
CA ALA A 36 -40.24 -30.67 -11.67
C ALA A 36 -39.67 -30.41 -13.08
N ARG A 37 -38.35 -30.19 -13.07
CA ARG A 37 -37.28 -30.59 -14.02
C ARG A 37 -37.68 -31.11 -15.41
N GLY A 38 -36.82 -30.74 -16.37
CA GLY A 38 -36.19 -31.75 -17.20
C GLY A 38 -36.10 -31.35 -18.66
N GLU A 39 -34.88 -31.04 -19.06
CA GLU A 39 -34.48 -30.72 -20.43
C GLU A 39 -34.84 -31.82 -21.43
N VAL A 40 -35.15 -31.36 -22.63
CA VAL A 40 -35.35 -32.13 -23.86
C VAL A 40 -34.00 -32.60 -24.40
N PRO A 41 -33.93 -33.84 -24.91
CA PRO A 41 -33.16 -34.07 -26.13
C PRO A 41 -33.99 -34.76 -27.23
N THR A 42 -33.86 -34.17 -28.42
CA THR A 42 -33.73 -34.78 -29.76
C THR A 42 -34.46 -36.08 -30.17
N ARG A 43 -34.95 -35.98 -31.42
CA ARG A 43 -35.08 -37.00 -32.49
C ARG A 43 -36.39 -37.78 -32.64
N ALA A 44 -37.06 -37.43 -33.74
CA ALA A 44 -37.30 -38.26 -34.93
C ALA A 44 -38.18 -39.53 -34.84
N CYS A 45 -39.28 -39.42 -35.57
CA CYS A 45 -39.82 -40.36 -36.56
C CYS A 45 -40.45 -41.70 -36.12
N CYS A 46 -41.75 -41.74 -36.46
CA CYS A 46 -42.46 -42.79 -37.20
C CYS A 46 -42.90 -44.06 -36.47
N ALA A 47 -44.22 -44.16 -36.27
CA ALA A 47 -45.00 -45.37 -36.54
C ALA A 47 -46.49 -45.00 -36.68
N GLY A 48 -47.19 -45.58 -37.65
CA GLY A 48 -48.66 -45.49 -37.68
C GLY A 48 -49.30 -45.72 -39.04
N TRP A 49 -49.16 -46.92 -39.59
CA TRP A 49 -50.00 -47.43 -40.68
C TRP A 49 -51.43 -47.74 -40.18
N ARG A 50 -52.47 -47.34 -40.96
CA ARG A 50 -53.76 -48.05 -41.14
C ARG A 50 -54.29 -47.72 -42.55
N GLY A 51 -54.65 -48.73 -43.35
CA GLY A 51 -55.25 -48.59 -44.71
C GLY A 51 -56.79 -48.56 -44.65
N PRO A 52 -57.51 -49.14 -45.64
CA PRO A 52 -57.65 -48.89 -47.10
C PRO A 52 -59.12 -48.39 -47.38
N PRO A 53 -59.84 -48.60 -48.51
CA PRO A 53 -59.58 -49.07 -49.90
C PRO A 53 -60.10 -48.02 -50.96
N ASP A 54 -59.99 -48.18 -52.29
CA ASP A 54 -60.95 -48.91 -53.15
C ASP A 54 -60.64 -48.69 -54.66
N ASN A 55 -61.26 -49.54 -55.48
CA ASN A 55 -61.42 -49.57 -56.95
C ASN A 55 -60.27 -50.23 -57.75
N ALA A 56 -60.46 -51.44 -58.28
CA ALA A 56 -61.33 -51.80 -59.42
C ALA A 56 -60.87 -51.10 -60.70
N ASP A 57 -60.26 -51.81 -61.64
CA ASP A 57 -61.00 -52.44 -62.73
C ASP A 57 -60.09 -53.27 -63.64
N ASP A 58 -60.75 -54.18 -64.37
CA ASP A 58 -60.45 -54.70 -65.70
C ASP A 58 -59.25 -55.63 -66.01
N ARG A 59 -59.66 -56.89 -66.21
CA ARG A 59 -59.62 -57.68 -67.47
C ARG A 59 -58.28 -57.95 -68.17
N ASN A 60 -58.08 -59.27 -68.26
CA ASN A 60 -57.76 -60.05 -69.46
C ASN A 60 -56.34 -60.02 -70.04
N ASN A 61 -55.83 -61.25 -70.09
CA ASN A 61 -55.28 -61.93 -71.26
C ASN A 61 -53.79 -62.30 -71.18
N CYS A 62 -53.58 -63.61 -71.12
CA CYS A 62 -52.59 -64.42 -71.81
C CYS A 62 -51.28 -63.77 -72.25
N THR A 63 -50.16 -64.29 -71.75
CA THR A 63 -49.19 -65.15 -72.49
C THR A 63 -47.84 -65.14 -71.78
N ALA A 64 -47.22 -66.31 -71.65
CA ALA A 64 -45.81 -66.44 -71.32
C ALA A 64 -44.95 -65.88 -72.47
N PRO A 65 -43.74 -65.36 -72.19
CA PRO A 65 -42.60 -66.24 -72.39
C PRO A 65 -41.45 -66.06 -71.39
N SER A 66 -40.60 -67.09 -71.41
CA SER A 66 -39.33 -67.28 -70.73
C SER A 66 -38.25 -66.23 -71.02
N VAL A 67 -37.23 -66.26 -70.15
CA VAL A 67 -35.86 -65.72 -70.27
C VAL A 67 -35.64 -64.31 -69.70
N LEU A 68 -34.95 -64.24 -68.55
CA LEU A 68 -33.68 -63.52 -68.35
C LEU A 68 -33.37 -63.45 -66.85
N ALA A 69 -32.32 -64.18 -66.44
CA ALA A 69 -31.75 -64.12 -65.10
C ALA A 69 -31.22 -62.70 -64.82
N ARG A 70 -31.95 -61.93 -64.00
CA ARG A 70 -31.46 -60.65 -63.45
C ARG A 70 -30.73 -60.92 -62.14
N ARG A 71 -29.42 -60.71 -62.16
CA ARG A 71 -28.58 -60.57 -60.96
C ARG A 71 -29.15 -59.43 -60.10
N THR A 72 -29.61 -59.73 -58.89
CA THR A 72 -30.00 -58.74 -57.90
C THR A 72 -28.76 -58.16 -57.19
N PRO A 73 -28.76 -56.85 -56.85
CA PRO A 73 -27.61 -56.19 -56.26
C PRO A 73 -27.49 -56.53 -54.77
N GLN A 74 -26.28 -56.91 -54.37
CA GLN A 74 -25.92 -57.21 -52.99
C GLN A 74 -25.90 -55.92 -52.16
N ARG A 75 -27.02 -55.58 -51.50
CA ARG A 75 -27.07 -54.50 -50.51
C ARG A 75 -26.20 -54.87 -49.30
N ARG A 76 -24.95 -54.39 -49.27
CA ARG A 76 -24.10 -54.43 -48.08
C ARG A 76 -24.75 -53.59 -46.97
N ARG A 77 -25.44 -54.26 -46.04
CA ARG A 77 -25.83 -53.68 -44.75
C ARG A 77 -24.56 -53.45 -43.95
N TRP A 78 -24.18 -52.19 -43.75
CA TRP A 78 -23.19 -51.79 -42.77
C TRP A 78 -23.79 -52.03 -41.38
N ALA A 79 -23.51 -53.19 -40.79
CA ALA A 79 -23.77 -53.40 -39.37
C ALA A 79 -22.84 -52.47 -38.60
N LEU A 80 -23.40 -51.42 -37.98
CA LEU A 80 -22.71 -50.66 -36.95
C LEU A 80 -22.51 -51.61 -35.77
N ASP A 81 -21.35 -52.24 -35.71
CA ASP A 81 -20.88 -53.01 -34.57
C ASP A 81 -20.78 -52.08 -33.37
N ARG A 82 -21.87 -51.97 -32.58
CA ARG A 82 -21.82 -51.40 -31.24
C ARG A 82 -21.05 -52.40 -30.39
N ARG A 83 -19.72 -52.34 -30.43
CA ARG A 83 -18.85 -53.01 -29.48
C ARG A 83 -19.30 -52.61 -28.08
N SER A 84 -20.06 -53.47 -27.44
CA SER A 84 -20.51 -53.27 -26.07
C SER A 84 -19.26 -53.36 -25.19
N VAL A 85 -18.94 -52.24 -24.55
CA VAL A 85 -17.81 -52.15 -23.64
C VAL A 85 -18.00 -53.20 -22.54
N SER A 86 -17.01 -54.08 -22.32
CA SER A 86 -17.11 -55.14 -21.31
C SER A 86 -17.44 -54.54 -19.93
N LEU A 87 -18.22 -55.25 -19.11
CA LEU A 87 -18.68 -54.77 -17.80
C LEU A 87 -17.50 -54.28 -16.94
N GLN A 88 -16.38 -54.99 -17.00
CA GLN A 88 -15.12 -54.65 -16.33
C GLN A 88 -14.56 -53.29 -16.78
N ARG A 89 -14.60 -53.00 -18.08
CA ARG A 89 -14.08 -51.73 -18.63
C ARG A 89 -14.97 -50.53 -18.28
N LYS A 90 -16.29 -50.73 -18.12
CA LYS A 90 -17.19 -49.69 -17.58
C LYS A 90 -16.91 -49.39 -16.10
N VAL A 91 -16.67 -50.42 -15.30
CA VAL A 91 -16.32 -50.28 -13.87
C VAL A 91 -14.98 -49.57 -13.70
N ILE A 92 -13.96 -49.95 -14.48
CA ILE A 92 -12.63 -49.29 -14.46
C ILE A 92 -12.75 -47.80 -14.84
N LEU A 93 -13.53 -47.46 -15.87
CA LEU A 93 -13.73 -46.05 -16.26
C LEU A 93 -14.45 -45.24 -15.18
N MET A 94 -15.44 -45.83 -14.49
CA MET A 94 -16.12 -45.16 -13.37
C MET A 94 -15.20 -44.96 -12.16
N LEU A 95 -14.37 -45.96 -11.81
CA LEU A 95 -13.36 -45.86 -10.76
C LEU A 95 -12.28 -44.83 -11.09
N ALA A 96 -11.75 -44.84 -12.31
CA ALA A 96 -10.77 -43.86 -12.76
C ALA A 96 -11.37 -42.44 -12.76
N GLY A 97 -12.62 -42.28 -13.21
CA GLY A 97 -13.32 -41.00 -13.20
C GLY A 97 -13.57 -40.48 -11.79
N THR A 98 -14.03 -41.33 -10.86
CA THR A 98 -14.21 -40.95 -9.45
C THR A 98 -12.89 -40.58 -8.77
N LEU A 99 -11.82 -41.33 -9.04
CA LEU A 99 -10.48 -41.00 -8.53
C LEU A 99 -9.97 -39.66 -9.08
N LEU A 100 -10.16 -39.39 -10.37
CA LEU A 100 -9.80 -38.11 -11.00
C LEU A 100 -10.59 -36.94 -10.39
N ILE A 101 -11.90 -37.11 -10.17
CA ILE A 101 -12.74 -36.10 -9.52
C ILE A 101 -12.24 -35.84 -8.08
N LEU A 102 -11.90 -36.89 -7.34
CA LEU A 102 -11.39 -36.77 -5.98
C LEU A 102 -10.04 -36.03 -5.96
N MET A 103 -9.09 -36.39 -6.84
CA MET A 103 -7.81 -35.69 -6.96
C MET A 103 -8.01 -34.21 -7.33
N GLY A 104 -8.90 -33.92 -8.27
CA GLY A 104 -9.23 -32.54 -8.67
C GLY A 104 -9.84 -31.72 -7.53
N ALA A 105 -10.73 -32.33 -6.74
CA ALA A 105 -11.34 -31.70 -5.57
C ALA A 105 -10.30 -31.41 -4.48
N VAL A 106 -9.43 -32.38 -4.15
CA VAL A 106 -8.35 -32.21 -3.17
C VAL A 106 -7.36 -31.14 -3.62
N TYR A 107 -6.94 -31.15 -4.89
CA TYR A 107 -6.05 -30.14 -5.45
C TYR A 107 -6.67 -28.74 -5.39
N SER A 108 -7.94 -28.61 -5.75
CA SER A 108 -8.66 -27.35 -5.71
C SER A 108 -8.80 -26.82 -4.28
N PHE A 109 -9.10 -27.71 -3.33
CA PHE A 109 -9.19 -27.35 -1.91
C PHE A 109 -7.83 -26.90 -1.37
N ALA A 110 -6.76 -27.63 -1.69
CA ALA A 110 -5.38 -27.28 -1.33
C ALA A 110 -4.94 -25.94 -1.95
N ALA A 111 -5.27 -25.70 -3.23
CA ALA A 111 -4.93 -24.45 -3.92
C ALA A 111 -5.69 -23.24 -3.33
N ILE A 112 -6.98 -23.40 -3.00
CA ILE A 112 -7.80 -22.32 -2.41
C ILE A 112 -7.33 -21.98 -0.99
N ILE A 113 -7.06 -23.00 -0.16
CA ILE A 113 -6.60 -22.80 1.22
C ILE A 113 -5.18 -22.23 1.24
N GLY A 114 -4.29 -22.77 0.40
CA GLY A 114 -2.91 -22.30 0.28
C GLY A 114 -2.88 -20.81 -0.09
N THR A 115 -3.47 -20.44 -1.22
CA THR A 115 -3.39 -19.05 -1.73
C THR A 115 -3.96 -18.00 -0.76
N ARG A 116 -5.08 -18.28 -0.09
CA ARG A 116 -5.67 -17.32 0.86
C ARG A 116 -4.94 -17.24 2.19
N GLY A 117 -4.44 -18.37 2.69
CA GLY A 117 -3.67 -18.41 3.93
C GLY A 117 -2.34 -17.69 3.81
N PHE A 118 -1.61 -17.91 2.71
CA PHE A 118 -0.32 -17.27 2.46
C PHE A 118 -0.42 -15.75 2.29
N LEU A 119 -1.39 -15.26 1.50
CA LEU A 119 -1.56 -13.81 1.29
C LEU A 119 -1.79 -13.03 2.59
N ALA A 120 -2.63 -13.53 3.50
CA ALA A 120 -2.89 -12.85 4.77
C ALA A 120 -1.68 -12.87 5.72
N ILE A 121 -0.83 -13.89 5.63
CA ILE A 121 0.41 -13.98 6.41
C ILE A 121 1.46 -13.02 5.85
N GLU A 122 1.61 -12.98 4.53
CA GLU A 122 2.50 -12.04 3.83
C GLU A 122 2.11 -10.58 4.09
N GLU A 123 0.82 -10.27 4.06
CA GLU A 123 0.32 -8.92 4.37
C GLU A 123 0.73 -8.50 5.79
N LYS A 124 0.55 -9.39 6.78
CA LYS A 124 0.96 -9.14 8.15
C LYS A 124 2.48 -9.05 8.30
N ALA A 125 3.24 -9.88 7.58
CA ALA A 125 4.70 -9.85 7.61
C ALA A 125 5.24 -8.54 7.03
N SER A 126 4.71 -8.13 5.88
CA SER A 126 5.04 -6.85 5.23
C SER A 126 4.68 -5.66 6.11
N ALA A 127 3.48 -5.63 6.68
CA ALA A 127 3.08 -4.57 7.60
C ALA A 127 4.02 -4.45 8.81
N ARG A 128 4.41 -5.58 9.42
CA ARG A 128 5.37 -5.59 10.53
C ARG A 128 6.76 -5.13 10.12
N ALA A 129 7.23 -5.51 8.94
CA ALA A 129 8.52 -5.07 8.42
C ALA A 129 8.53 -3.55 8.17
N THR A 130 7.48 -3.01 7.55
CA THR A 130 7.33 -1.55 7.38
C THR A 130 7.26 -0.83 8.73
N GLN A 131 6.55 -1.40 9.72
CA GLN A 131 6.54 -0.85 11.09
C GLN A 131 7.93 -0.89 11.74
N ALA A 132 8.72 -1.96 11.50
CA ALA A 132 10.09 -2.02 11.98
C ALA A 132 10.97 -0.96 11.33
N ALA A 133 10.79 -0.67 10.04
CA ALA A 133 11.49 0.43 9.36
C ALA A 133 11.13 1.79 9.96
N LEU A 134 9.84 2.03 10.26
CA LEU A 134 9.41 3.24 10.98
C LEU A 134 10.07 3.33 12.36
N GLY A 135 10.11 2.23 13.12
CA GLY A 135 10.77 2.18 14.42
C GLY A 135 12.27 2.52 14.37
N VAL A 136 12.96 2.22 13.26
CA VAL A 136 14.36 2.66 13.06
C VAL A 136 14.47 4.18 12.90
N ILE A 137 13.52 4.81 12.21
CA ILE A 137 13.47 6.27 12.06
C ILE A 137 13.14 6.92 13.40
N ASP A 138 12.16 6.37 14.14
CA ASP A 138 11.77 6.86 15.46
C ASP A 138 12.94 6.78 16.46
N SER A 139 13.69 5.67 16.45
CA SER A 139 14.89 5.52 17.27
C SER A 139 15.98 6.53 16.91
N GLU A 140 16.14 6.87 15.63
CA GLU A 140 17.10 7.90 15.21
C GLU A 140 16.68 9.30 15.69
N LEU A 141 15.37 9.59 15.69
CA LEU A 141 14.80 10.82 16.24
C LEU A 141 14.96 10.92 17.75
N GLU A 142 14.69 9.84 18.48
CA GLU A 142 14.88 9.76 19.93
C GLU A 142 16.35 9.96 20.32
N ALA A 143 17.28 9.34 19.57
CA ALA A 143 18.71 9.53 19.76
C ALA A 143 19.15 10.98 19.49
N LEU A 144 18.58 11.63 18.46
CA LEU A 144 18.85 13.04 18.17
C LEU A 144 18.32 13.95 19.28
N GLY A 145 17.11 13.70 19.77
CA GLY A 145 16.49 14.44 20.88
C GLY A 145 17.25 14.28 22.19
N THR A 146 17.72 13.08 22.52
CA THR A 146 18.52 12.80 23.71
C THR A 146 19.83 13.58 23.69
N LYS A 147 20.59 13.47 22.58
CA LYS A 147 21.84 14.24 22.41
C LYS A 147 21.63 15.75 22.54
N LEU A 148 20.55 16.26 21.94
CA LEU A 148 20.21 17.67 22.05
C LEU A 148 19.88 18.06 23.49
N SER A 149 19.11 17.23 24.21
CA SER A 149 18.74 17.51 25.59
C SER A 149 19.96 17.62 26.51
N ASP A 150 20.99 16.82 26.27
CA ASP A 150 22.25 16.89 27.03
C ASP A 150 22.98 18.22 26.76
N TRP A 151 23.01 18.66 25.49
CA TRP A 151 23.60 19.94 25.11
C TRP A 151 22.81 21.15 25.62
N ALA A 152 21.48 21.06 25.62
CA ALA A 152 20.59 22.14 26.04
C ALA A 152 20.55 22.33 27.56
N ALA A 153 20.87 21.29 28.34
CA ALA A 153 21.00 21.34 29.80
C ALA A 153 22.44 21.60 30.27
N TRP A 154 23.36 22.01 29.39
CA TRP A 154 24.73 22.34 29.82
C TRP A 154 24.79 23.80 30.30
N ASP A 155 25.36 24.03 31.49
CA ASP A 155 25.56 25.38 32.04
C ASP A 155 26.31 26.31 31.06
N ASP A 156 27.23 25.77 30.26
CA ASP A 156 27.93 26.54 29.23
C ASP A 156 27.00 27.00 28.11
N SER A 157 26.08 26.15 27.63
CA SER A 157 25.03 26.54 26.68
C SER A 157 24.10 27.59 27.29
N TYR A 158 23.75 27.44 28.56
CA TYR A 158 22.89 28.38 29.30
C TYR A 158 23.56 29.76 29.48
N ARG A 159 24.87 29.79 29.74
CA ARG A 159 25.67 31.01 29.83
C ARG A 159 25.91 31.64 28.45
N PHE A 160 26.16 30.83 27.42
CA PHE A 160 26.38 31.28 26.04
C PHE A 160 25.22 32.12 25.49
N MET A 161 23.97 31.81 25.91
CA MET A 161 22.80 32.62 25.56
C MET A 161 22.87 34.07 26.06
N ILE A 162 23.74 34.41 26.99
CA ILE A 162 23.94 35.78 27.48
C ILE A 162 25.22 36.39 26.90
N ASP A 163 26.35 35.70 27.08
CA ASP A 163 27.66 36.30 26.82
C ASP A 163 28.16 36.13 25.38
N GLU A 164 27.52 35.24 24.61
CA GLU A 164 27.89 34.91 23.23
C GLU A 164 29.41 34.64 23.08
N ASN A 165 30.02 34.06 24.12
CA ASN A 165 31.48 34.06 24.24
C ASN A 165 32.18 33.28 23.12
N GLU A 166 33.25 33.87 22.57
CA GLU A 166 34.01 33.30 21.46
C GLU A 166 34.70 31.98 21.81
N ALA A 167 35.05 31.76 23.09
CA ALA A 167 35.70 30.52 23.52
C ALA A 167 34.76 29.31 23.36
N PHE A 168 33.46 29.47 23.64
CA PHE A 168 32.45 28.45 23.41
C PHE A 168 32.29 28.15 21.92
N ILE A 169 32.22 29.19 21.08
CA ILE A 169 32.15 29.04 19.62
C ILE A 169 33.38 28.27 19.12
N ALA A 170 34.57 28.66 19.57
CA ALA A 170 35.83 28.10 19.11
C ALA A 170 36.05 26.64 19.54
N SER A 171 35.42 26.20 20.64
CA SER A 171 35.57 24.85 21.20
C SER A 171 34.44 23.89 20.84
N ASN A 172 33.22 24.37 20.63
CA ASN A 172 32.03 23.53 20.46
C ASN A 172 31.31 23.71 19.12
N LEU A 173 31.47 24.86 18.46
CA LEU A 173 30.70 25.21 17.26
C LEU A 173 31.58 25.31 16.00
N GLN A 174 32.73 24.62 15.99
CA GLN A 174 33.58 24.44 14.82
C GLN A 174 32.99 23.38 13.87
N ARG A 175 33.41 23.41 12.60
CA ARG A 175 32.93 22.47 11.57
C ARG A 175 33.07 21.01 12.02
N GLU A 176 34.25 20.65 12.51
CA GLU A 176 34.58 19.30 12.94
C GLU A 176 33.68 18.83 14.08
N SER A 177 33.23 19.75 14.94
CA SER A 177 32.29 19.45 16.02
C SER A 177 30.89 19.17 15.49
N VAL A 178 30.39 20.01 14.58
CA VAL A 178 29.05 19.84 13.98
C VAL A 178 28.99 18.58 13.11
N GLU A 179 30.01 18.35 12.27
CA GLU A 179 30.15 17.16 11.45
C GLU A 179 30.37 15.89 12.29
N GLY A 180 31.15 15.98 13.37
CA GLY A 180 31.39 14.89 14.31
C GLY A 180 30.12 14.43 15.04
N LEU A 181 29.18 15.35 15.27
CA LEU A 181 27.83 15.02 15.76
C LEU A 181 26.91 14.45 14.67
N GLY A 182 27.34 14.52 13.40
CA GLY A 182 26.57 14.11 12.24
C GLY A 182 25.39 15.05 11.96
N LEU A 183 25.57 16.35 12.22
CA LEU A 183 24.55 17.38 12.07
C LEU A 183 24.83 18.23 10.82
N ARG A 184 23.76 18.74 10.23
CA ARG A 184 23.78 19.83 9.25
C ARG A 184 23.92 21.17 9.95
N ALA A 185 23.20 21.38 11.05
CA ALA A 185 23.23 22.66 11.75
C ALA A 185 22.96 22.54 13.24
N ILE A 186 23.53 23.50 13.97
CA ILE A 186 23.20 23.83 15.36
C ILE A 186 22.73 25.28 15.37
N VAL A 187 21.57 25.57 15.97
CA VAL A 187 21.00 26.92 16.04
C VAL A 187 20.56 27.26 17.45
N PHE A 188 21.07 28.37 17.98
CA PHE A 188 20.69 28.94 19.27
C PHE A 188 19.68 30.08 19.04
N LEU A 189 18.47 29.92 19.56
CA LEU A 189 17.38 30.87 19.37
C LEU A 189 16.96 31.48 20.72
N ARG A 190 16.86 32.81 20.80
CA ARG A 190 16.27 33.50 21.96
C ARG A 190 14.75 33.25 22.02
N PRO A 191 14.10 33.41 23.20
CA PRO A 191 12.64 33.35 23.32
C PRO A 191 11.92 34.36 22.42
N THR A 192 12.59 35.46 22.06
CA THR A 192 12.08 36.48 21.11
C THR A 192 12.04 36.01 19.65
N GLY A 193 12.62 34.85 19.33
CA GLY A 193 12.78 34.34 17.97
C GLY A 193 14.01 34.88 17.23
N GLN A 194 14.88 35.63 17.90
CA GLN A 194 16.17 36.06 17.35
C GLN A 194 17.20 34.92 17.44
N ILE A 195 17.95 34.68 16.37
CA ILE A 195 19.08 33.76 16.39
C ILE A 195 20.27 34.44 17.07
N VAL A 196 20.78 33.80 18.13
CA VAL A 196 22.02 34.19 18.81
C VAL A 196 23.21 33.75 17.98
N HIS A 197 23.23 32.46 17.65
CA HIS A 197 24.29 31.88 16.84
C HIS A 197 23.75 30.71 16.03
N SER A 198 24.37 30.46 14.88
CA SER A 198 24.09 29.30 14.05
C SER A 198 25.38 28.80 13.41
N ALA A 199 25.65 27.52 13.55
CA ALA A 199 26.72 26.84 12.83
C ALA A 199 26.07 25.89 11.81
N VAL A 200 26.22 26.18 10.52
CA VAL A 200 25.63 25.39 9.43
C VAL A 200 26.74 24.80 8.57
N VAL A 201 26.76 23.49 8.46
CA VAL A 201 27.64 22.76 7.55
C VAL A 201 27.06 22.87 6.14
N ASP A 202 27.81 23.54 5.27
CA ASP A 202 27.55 23.54 3.82
C ASP A 202 28.56 22.57 3.17
N PRO A 203 28.10 21.52 2.44
CA PRO A 203 28.98 20.59 1.74
C PRO A 203 29.83 21.24 0.64
N GLN A 204 29.40 22.39 0.09
CA GLN A 204 30.10 23.08 -0.99
C GLN A 204 31.11 24.12 -0.50
N ARG A 205 31.11 24.42 0.80
CA ARG A 205 31.99 25.42 1.40
C ARG A 205 32.86 24.75 2.44
N ASN A 206 34.08 25.24 2.61
CA ASN A 206 34.98 24.77 3.66
C ASN A 206 34.72 25.47 5.01
N GLU A 207 34.07 26.63 4.99
CA GLU A 207 33.72 27.41 6.18
C GLU A 207 32.29 27.11 6.63
N LEU A 208 32.01 27.24 7.92
CA LEU A 208 30.64 27.16 8.43
C LEU A 208 29.81 28.32 7.89
N GLY A 209 28.64 27.99 7.37
CA GLY A 209 27.61 28.95 7.03
C GLY A 209 26.82 29.40 8.26
N ARG A 210 26.02 30.44 8.06
CA ARG A 210 24.95 30.85 9.00
C ARG A 210 23.62 30.27 8.53
N ALA A 211 22.64 30.23 9.43
CA ALA A 211 21.27 29.90 9.09
C ALA A 211 20.77 30.84 7.98
N ASP A 212 20.26 30.25 6.89
CA ASP A 212 19.63 31.00 5.83
C ASP A 212 18.18 31.32 6.20
N GLY A 213 17.52 32.21 5.45
CA GLY A 213 16.15 32.64 5.77
C GLY A 213 15.14 31.49 5.85
N VAL A 214 15.39 30.38 5.18
CA VAL A 214 14.57 29.16 5.25
C VAL A 214 14.75 28.48 6.61
N LEU A 215 15.99 28.21 7.02
CA LEU A 215 16.30 27.57 8.29
C LEU A 215 15.86 28.45 9.47
N GLU A 216 16.06 29.77 9.38
CA GLU A 216 15.58 30.69 10.40
C GLU A 216 14.06 30.66 10.53
N SER A 217 13.34 30.69 9.39
CA SER A 217 11.89 30.64 9.37
C SER A 217 11.35 29.34 9.96
N MET A 218 11.99 28.21 9.66
CA MET A 218 11.69 26.92 10.27
C MET A 218 11.86 26.98 11.80
N CYS A 219 13.01 27.44 12.30
CA CYS A 219 13.27 27.51 13.75
C CYS A 219 12.27 28.42 14.46
N ARG A 220 11.98 29.61 13.91
CA ARG A 220 10.97 30.53 14.45
C ARG A 220 9.57 29.93 14.44
N SER A 221 9.17 29.28 13.34
CA SER A 221 7.85 28.65 13.20
C SER A 221 7.68 27.51 14.21
N LEU A 222 8.70 26.67 14.36
CA LEU A 222 8.69 25.60 15.35
C LEU A 222 8.62 26.17 16.77
N ALA A 223 9.46 27.16 17.10
CA ALA A 223 9.46 27.82 18.41
C ALA A 223 8.09 28.42 18.76
N ALA A 224 7.45 29.08 17.79
CA ALA A 224 6.14 29.71 17.95
C ALA A 224 4.99 28.73 18.21
N LEU A 225 5.16 27.43 17.89
CA LEU A 225 4.15 26.41 18.21
C LEU A 225 4.08 26.10 19.72
N GLY A 226 4.84 26.81 20.55
CA GLY A 226 4.60 26.97 21.99
C GLY A 226 4.63 25.66 22.78
N SER A 227 5.26 24.63 22.24
CA SER A 227 5.17 23.27 22.78
C SER A 227 6.48 22.77 23.40
N PHE A 228 7.61 23.45 23.20
CA PHE A 228 8.89 22.98 23.74
C PHE A 228 9.03 23.15 25.26
N GLU A 229 8.30 24.08 25.89
CA GLU A 229 8.23 24.20 27.35
C GLU A 229 7.57 22.98 28.01
N ARG A 230 6.75 22.23 27.28
CA ARG A 230 6.00 21.08 27.81
C ARG A 230 6.75 19.75 27.69
N PHE A 231 7.89 19.74 27.01
CA PHE A 231 8.70 18.56 26.78
C PHE A 231 10.04 18.73 27.50
N GLU A 232 10.12 18.20 28.73
CA GLU A 232 11.39 18.14 29.50
C GLU A 232 12.50 17.35 28.78
N GLN A 233 12.13 16.57 27.77
CA GLN A 233 13.01 15.86 26.85
C GLN A 233 12.72 16.45 25.47
N GLY A 234 13.67 17.16 24.87
CA GLY A 234 13.47 17.91 23.62
C GLY A 234 12.67 17.17 22.55
N ARG A 235 11.88 17.90 21.76
CA ARG A 235 11.02 17.33 20.73
C ARG A 235 11.80 17.16 19.43
N ALA A 236 11.79 15.95 18.88
CA ALA A 236 12.42 15.62 17.60
C ALA A 236 11.39 15.12 16.57
N GLY A 237 11.65 15.35 15.29
CA GLY A 237 10.85 14.82 14.19
C GLY A 237 11.35 15.24 12.82
N LEU A 238 10.65 14.80 11.78
CA LEU A 238 10.96 15.13 10.39
C LEU A 238 10.47 16.54 10.04
N PHE A 239 11.18 17.25 9.18
CA PHE A 239 10.73 18.50 8.57
C PHE A 239 11.15 18.55 7.10
N LEU A 240 10.31 19.13 6.24
CA LEU A 240 10.64 19.34 4.83
C LEU A 240 11.17 20.76 4.62
N LEU A 241 12.48 20.88 4.35
CA LEU A 241 13.04 22.08 3.73
C LEU A 241 12.74 22.04 2.22
N PRO A 242 12.79 23.19 1.49
CA PRO A 242 12.46 23.26 0.06
C PRO A 242 13.24 22.28 -0.82
N HIS A 243 14.46 21.93 -0.43
CA HIS A 243 15.36 21.09 -1.23
C HIS A 243 15.75 19.76 -0.57
N SER A 244 15.55 19.60 0.74
CA SER A 244 15.90 18.36 1.44
C SER A 244 14.97 18.06 2.63
N PRO A 245 14.63 16.78 2.88
CA PRO A 245 14.06 16.39 4.15
C PRO A 245 15.16 16.40 5.23
N VAL A 246 14.81 16.85 6.42
CA VAL A 246 15.73 16.92 7.57
C VAL A 246 15.06 16.35 8.81
N LEU A 247 15.85 15.76 9.70
CA LEU A 247 15.45 15.52 11.08
C LEU A 247 15.79 16.78 11.89
N VAL A 248 14.84 17.24 12.69
CA VAL A 248 14.99 18.42 13.54
C VAL A 248 14.67 18.01 14.96
N ALA A 249 15.53 18.38 15.90
CA ALA A 249 15.23 18.34 17.32
C ALA A 249 15.31 19.76 17.89
N ALA A 250 14.43 20.09 18.84
CA ALA A 250 14.49 21.33 19.60
C ALA A 250 14.27 21.09 21.10
N SER A 251 15.03 21.79 21.94
CA SER A 251 14.96 21.68 23.40
C SER A 251 15.19 23.05 24.05
N PRO A 252 14.44 23.40 25.11
CA PRO A 252 14.70 24.62 25.86
C PRO A 252 16.09 24.56 26.51
N ILE A 253 16.81 25.68 26.47
CA ILE A 253 18.12 25.80 27.10
C ILE A 253 17.91 26.15 28.57
N LEU A 254 18.21 25.20 29.44
CA LEU A 254 18.05 25.28 30.90
C LEU A 254 19.41 25.06 31.58
N PRO A 255 19.58 25.44 32.85
CA PRO A 255 20.75 25.05 33.61
C PRO A 255 20.83 23.52 33.80
N SER A 256 21.96 23.03 34.27
CA SER A 256 22.21 21.58 34.46
C SER A 256 21.34 20.90 35.51
N ASP A 257 20.89 21.64 36.51
CA ASP A 257 19.86 21.19 37.46
C ASP A 257 18.43 21.19 36.88
N ARG A 258 18.27 21.72 35.65
CA ARG A 258 17.00 21.92 34.93
C ARG A 258 16.00 22.79 35.68
N GLU A 259 16.46 23.60 36.63
CA GLU A 259 15.62 24.53 37.39
C GLU A 259 15.70 25.96 36.83
N GLY A 260 14.58 26.68 36.86
CA GLY A 260 14.51 28.08 36.44
C GLY A 260 14.02 28.30 35.01
N GLU A 261 14.20 29.54 34.52
CA GLU A 261 13.64 29.97 33.23
C GLU A 261 14.56 29.59 32.08
N ALA A 262 13.95 29.07 31.00
CA ALA A 262 14.64 28.78 29.76
C ALA A 262 15.16 30.07 29.11
N ARG A 263 16.45 30.11 28.77
CA ARG A 263 17.08 31.27 28.11
C ARG A 263 16.94 31.29 26.59
N GLY A 264 16.29 30.27 26.04
CA GLY A 264 16.10 30.10 24.61
C GLY A 264 15.84 28.65 24.24
N ILE A 265 15.98 28.35 22.95
CA ILE A 265 15.78 27.03 22.37
C ILE A 265 17.02 26.69 21.55
N LEU A 266 17.59 25.51 21.79
CA LEU A 266 18.64 24.92 20.96
C LEU A 266 18.00 24.00 19.94
N PHE A 267 18.43 24.12 18.68
CA PHE A 267 18.00 23.24 17.58
C PHE A 267 19.18 22.45 17.05
N PHE A 268 18.97 21.15 16.87
CA PHE A 268 19.82 20.30 16.05
C PHE A 268 19.09 19.96 14.75
N VAL A 269 19.79 20.07 13.63
CA VAL A 269 19.26 19.77 12.30
C VAL A 269 20.20 18.78 11.64
N LYS A 270 19.64 17.70 11.11
CA LYS A 270 20.38 16.63 10.45
C LYS A 270 19.75 16.31 9.10
N ASP A 271 20.57 16.22 8.07
CA ASP A 271 20.09 15.87 6.74
C ASP A 271 19.63 14.40 6.67
N VAL A 272 18.52 14.16 6.00
CA VAL A 272 18.13 12.81 5.58
C VAL A 272 18.84 12.51 4.27
N SER A 273 20.12 12.16 4.38
CA SER A 273 20.99 11.86 3.24
C SER A 273 20.85 10.40 2.77
N PRO A 274 21.27 10.08 1.54
CA PRO A 274 21.32 8.69 1.06
C PRO A 274 22.11 7.76 2.00
N GLU A 275 23.19 8.26 2.62
CA GLU A 275 23.99 7.50 3.57
C GLU A 275 23.20 7.20 4.86
N LEU A 276 22.39 8.14 5.34
CA LEU A 276 21.51 7.92 6.49
C LEU A 276 20.42 6.90 6.16
N VAL A 277 19.80 7.01 4.99
CA VAL A 277 18.82 6.03 4.51
C VAL A 277 19.44 4.64 4.36
N GLY A 278 20.67 4.53 3.87
CA GLY A 278 21.41 3.28 3.81
C GLY A 278 21.67 2.65 5.19
N LYS A 279 21.93 3.48 6.22
CA LYS A 279 22.01 3.01 7.62
C LYS A 279 20.66 2.50 8.12
N TRP A 280 19.56 3.16 7.77
CA TRP A 280 18.22 2.68 8.12
C TRP A 280 17.87 1.35 7.43
N ALA A 281 18.21 1.22 6.14
CA ALA A 281 18.05 -0.01 5.39
C ALA A 281 18.83 -1.18 6.03
N SER A 282 20.09 -0.92 6.40
CA SER A 282 20.94 -1.92 7.06
C SER A 282 20.41 -2.34 8.44
N ARG A 283 19.93 -1.39 9.26
CA ARG A 283 19.37 -1.68 10.60
C ARG A 283 18.05 -2.43 10.53
N SER A 284 17.19 -2.06 9.57
CA SER A 284 15.89 -2.72 9.37
C SER A 284 16.00 -4.04 8.59
N ARG A 285 17.12 -4.27 7.89
CA ARG A 285 17.33 -5.37 6.93
C ARG A 285 16.27 -5.37 5.82
N LEU A 286 15.90 -4.18 5.36
CA LEU A 286 14.92 -3.95 4.30
C LEU A 286 15.49 -2.97 3.30
N ASP A 287 15.10 -3.11 2.03
CA ASP A 287 15.35 -2.08 1.04
C ASP A 287 14.33 -0.95 1.25
N LEU A 288 14.82 0.28 1.41
CA LEU A 288 14.02 1.45 1.71
C LEU A 288 14.13 2.46 0.57
N ASP A 289 12.98 2.85 0.04
CA ASP A 289 12.87 3.95 -0.91
C ASP A 289 12.02 5.07 -0.31
N LEU A 290 12.50 6.31 -0.42
CA LEU A 290 11.86 7.49 0.13
C LEU A 290 11.58 8.50 -0.98
N TRP A 291 10.34 9.02 -1.03
CA TRP A 291 9.97 10.13 -1.91
C TRP A 291 9.33 11.24 -1.12
N ARG A 292 9.70 12.47 -1.45
CA ARG A 292 9.06 13.67 -0.92
C ARG A 292 7.68 13.85 -1.53
N LEU A 293 6.71 14.23 -0.70
CA LEU A 293 5.34 14.42 -1.13
C LEU A 293 5.05 15.80 -1.75
N ASP A 294 5.99 16.73 -1.69
CA ASP A 294 5.80 18.12 -2.12
C ASP A 294 6.41 18.44 -3.50
N THR A 295 7.43 17.70 -3.95
CA THR A 295 8.15 17.95 -5.21
C THR A 295 7.66 17.13 -6.42
N GLY A 296 6.71 16.21 -6.22
CA GLY A 296 6.28 15.28 -7.27
C GLY A 296 7.36 14.23 -7.61
N GLY A 297 7.21 13.53 -8.74
CA GLY A 297 8.14 12.45 -9.15
C GLY A 297 7.95 11.14 -8.39
N ILE A 298 6.82 10.99 -7.71
CA ILE A 298 6.44 9.75 -7.03
C ILE A 298 5.93 8.76 -8.10
N PRO A 299 6.43 7.52 -8.11
CA PRO A 299 5.93 6.48 -9.01
C PRO A 299 4.40 6.26 -8.86
N GLU A 300 3.71 5.99 -9.97
CA GLU A 300 2.24 5.81 -9.98
C GLU A 300 1.78 4.66 -9.06
N ASP A 301 2.56 3.59 -8.95
CA ASP A 301 2.27 2.46 -8.05
C ASP A 301 2.25 2.91 -6.58
N VAL A 302 3.19 3.76 -6.18
CA VAL A 302 3.30 4.32 -4.83
C VAL A 302 2.11 5.23 -4.55
N ILE A 303 1.73 6.11 -5.48
CA ILE A 303 0.56 7.00 -5.35
C ILE A 303 -0.71 6.17 -5.12
N ALA A 304 -0.95 5.15 -5.94
CA ALA A 304 -2.12 4.29 -5.83
C ALA A 304 -2.17 3.49 -4.51
N GLN A 305 -1.03 3.17 -3.90
CA GLN A 305 -1.01 2.58 -2.56
C GLN A 305 -1.30 3.60 -1.48
N MET A 306 -0.75 4.82 -1.60
CA MET A 306 -0.93 5.86 -0.61
C MET A 306 -2.38 6.30 -0.46
N GLU A 307 -3.16 6.34 -1.54
CA GLU A 307 -4.59 6.64 -1.49
C GLU A 307 -5.39 5.63 -0.64
N ARG A 308 -4.86 4.42 -0.47
CA ARG A 308 -5.46 3.37 0.37
C ARG A 308 -5.08 3.50 1.85
N ILE A 309 -4.13 4.36 2.19
CA ILE A 309 -3.65 4.56 3.56
C ILE A 309 -4.53 5.59 4.27
N GLU A 310 -5.53 5.11 5.00
CA GLU A 310 -6.41 5.98 5.80
C GLU A 310 -5.89 6.16 7.24
N GLY A 311 -5.01 7.13 7.48
CA GLY A 311 -4.60 7.53 8.84
C GLY A 311 -3.15 7.21 9.21
N ASP A 312 -2.78 7.57 10.43
CA ASP A 312 -1.38 7.54 10.88
C ASP A 312 -0.89 6.12 11.22
N GLY A 313 0.35 5.80 10.83
CA GLY A 313 0.97 4.49 11.09
C GLY A 313 0.32 3.30 10.37
N LYS A 314 -0.64 3.54 9.47
CA LYS A 314 -1.22 2.47 8.64
C LYS A 314 -0.32 2.15 7.47
N VAL A 315 -0.14 0.85 7.22
CA VAL A 315 0.68 0.33 6.14
C VAL A 315 -0.24 -0.23 5.07
N ALA A 316 -0.10 0.23 3.83
CA ALA A 316 -0.67 -0.46 2.67
C ALA A 316 0.35 -1.50 2.19
N VAL A 317 -0.09 -2.73 1.96
CA VAL A 317 0.77 -3.80 1.45
C VAL A 317 0.36 -4.17 0.04
N HIS A 318 1.36 -4.35 -0.82
CA HIS A 318 1.16 -4.79 -2.19
C HIS A 318 2.24 -5.80 -2.59
N ALA A 319 1.83 -6.97 -3.09
CA ALA A 319 2.75 -7.88 -3.75
C ALA A 319 3.10 -7.33 -5.14
N ILE A 320 4.39 -7.12 -5.44
CA ILE A 320 4.81 -6.64 -6.76
C ILE A 320 4.87 -7.82 -7.74
N ASP A 321 5.44 -8.93 -7.29
CA ASP A 321 5.59 -10.16 -8.06
C ASP A 321 5.56 -11.39 -7.14
N ASP A 322 5.83 -12.57 -7.70
CA ASP A 322 5.83 -13.84 -6.97
C ASP A 322 6.98 -13.93 -5.93
N ASP A 323 7.98 -13.05 -6.01
CA ASP A 323 9.22 -13.10 -5.22
C ASP A 323 9.38 -11.88 -4.28
N ARG A 324 8.58 -10.82 -4.45
CA ARG A 324 8.74 -9.57 -3.69
C ARG A 324 7.41 -8.98 -3.23
N THR A 325 7.39 -8.62 -1.95
CA THR A 325 6.29 -7.87 -1.35
C THR A 325 6.78 -6.50 -0.92
N CYS A 326 5.97 -5.48 -1.18
CA CYS A 326 6.23 -4.13 -0.74
C CYS A 326 5.21 -3.68 0.30
N GLY A 327 5.71 -2.96 1.30
CA GLY A 327 4.89 -2.22 2.25
C GLY A 327 5.10 -0.73 2.06
N TYR A 328 4.02 0.02 2.10
CA TYR A 328 3.96 1.45 1.81
C TYR A 328 3.37 2.18 3.02
N THR A 329 4.01 3.28 3.40
CA THR A 329 3.55 4.13 4.51
C THR A 329 3.86 5.61 4.25
N ILE A 330 3.19 6.48 4.99
CA ILE A 330 3.40 7.93 4.94
C ILE A 330 4.04 8.35 6.26
N VAL A 331 5.22 8.94 6.18
CA VAL A 331 5.90 9.60 7.30
C VAL A 331 5.48 11.07 7.32
N ARG A 332 5.02 11.53 8.49
CA ARG A 332 4.57 12.91 8.69
C ARG A 332 5.70 13.79 9.23
N ASP A 333 5.63 15.08 8.95
CA ASP A 333 6.50 16.07 9.56
C ASP A 333 6.11 16.35 11.02
N LEU A 334 6.95 17.14 11.70
CA LEU A 334 6.73 17.65 13.07
C LEU A 334 5.42 18.40 13.24
N LEU A 335 4.80 18.87 12.15
CA LEU A 335 3.52 19.59 12.15
C LEU A 335 2.33 18.65 11.85
N GLY A 336 2.56 17.34 11.71
CA GLY A 336 1.55 16.33 11.38
C GLY A 336 1.15 16.28 9.90
N ARG A 337 1.85 17.01 9.03
CA ARG A 337 1.58 17.02 7.59
C ARG A 337 2.28 15.84 6.91
N PRO A 338 1.66 15.17 5.93
CA PRO A 338 2.34 14.17 5.11
C PRO A 338 3.61 14.73 4.49
N ALA A 339 4.76 14.09 4.70
CA ALA A 339 6.05 14.60 4.26
C ALA A 339 6.76 13.66 3.29
N ILE A 340 6.88 12.38 3.65
CA ILE A 340 7.61 11.38 2.88
C ILE A 340 6.74 10.14 2.67
N ALA A 341 6.69 9.64 1.44
CA ALA A 341 6.29 8.27 1.17
C ALA A 341 7.48 7.34 1.39
N LEU A 342 7.28 6.31 2.20
CA LEU A 342 8.26 5.25 2.43
C LEU A 342 7.74 3.96 1.80
N ARG A 343 8.53 3.37 0.90
CA ARG A 343 8.35 2.00 0.44
C ARG A 343 9.43 1.13 1.06
N THR A 344 9.00 -0.01 1.56
CA THR A 344 9.86 -1.09 2.04
C THR A 344 9.68 -2.28 1.11
N THR A 345 10.78 -2.91 0.70
CA THR A 345 10.75 -4.12 -0.14
C THR A 345 11.33 -5.30 0.63
N MET A 346 10.62 -6.42 0.60
CA MET A 346 11.09 -7.70 1.15
C MET A 346 11.00 -8.81 0.11
N GLN A 347 11.86 -9.81 0.27
CA GLN A 347 11.76 -11.08 -0.43
C GLN A 347 10.58 -11.90 0.13
N ARG A 348 9.79 -12.51 -0.76
CA ARG A 348 8.75 -13.49 -0.42
C ARG A 348 9.43 -14.83 -0.15
N TYR A 349 8.89 -15.59 0.80
CA TYR A 349 9.40 -16.89 1.22
C TYR A 349 8.53 -18.02 0.71
#